data_AF-A0A2N5I8A6-F1
#
_entry.id   AF-A0A2N5I8A6-F1
#
_cell.length_a   1.000
_cell.length_b   1.000
_cell.length_c   1.000
_cell.angle_alpha   90.00
_cell.angle_beta   90.00
_cell.angle_gamma   90.00
#
_symmetry.space_group_name_H-M   'P 1'
#
loop_
_entity.id
_entity.type
_entity.pdbx_description
1 polymer ?
#
loop_
_entity_poly.entity_id
_entity_poly.type
_entity_poly.pdbx_seq_one_letter_code
_entity_poly.pdbx_strand_id
1 'polypeptide(L)'
;MNIQIVKKFTKRTEYKMLKNWISADERNIDELTSGICVIPAIIILKLSEVELQSLNKWWRQWGNQLIVSPPFHQMDVVSKLQLNVDLSVQGIEAQSFNSLPVIESIKTNTKSKWELANGEIVAIDHFEHSGSGCVTLTTVPLLDYRLLSKQDICKKLFLELIIENKNDESTTVQEPFIPSPVHEYILILASANVLEPTKISGQLSNFFKENLSHNKALELLQQLIDQKLLEDSGATTDEGERYINLKGYKAFVREIKRWRRDDGAWR
;
A
#
# COMPACT_ATOMS: atom_id res chain seq x y z
N MET A 1 2.88 -6.44 -6.01
CA MET A 1 1.42 -6.22 -5.97
C MET A 1 0.97 -5.74 -7.34
N ASN A 2 0.19 -6.56 -8.07
CA ASN A 2 -0.32 -6.21 -9.40
C ASN A 2 -1.72 -5.60 -9.28
N ILE A 3 -1.85 -4.28 -9.44
CA ILE A 3 -3.14 -3.58 -9.46
C ILE A 3 -3.51 -3.29 -10.91
N GLN A 4 -4.74 -3.64 -11.27
CA GLN A 4 -5.29 -3.48 -12.61
C GLN A 4 -6.58 -2.64 -12.55
N ILE A 5 -6.82 -1.86 -13.59
CA ILE A 5 -8.05 -1.09 -13.81
C ILE A 5 -8.61 -1.37 -15.20
N VAL A 6 -9.92 -1.17 -15.38
CA VAL A 6 -10.58 -1.48 -16.64
C VAL A 6 -10.24 -0.43 -17.70
N LYS A 7 -9.52 -0.84 -18.74
CA LYS A 7 -8.95 0.01 -19.81
C LYS A 7 -9.99 0.93 -20.46
N LYS A 8 -11.19 0.41 -20.72
CA LYS A 8 -12.32 1.15 -21.32
C LYS A 8 -12.72 2.40 -20.52
N PHE A 9 -12.42 2.44 -19.22
CA PHE A 9 -12.87 3.49 -18.30
C PHE A 9 -11.72 4.30 -17.68
N THR A 10 -10.50 4.22 -18.20
CA THR A 10 -9.28 4.88 -17.67
C THR A 10 -9.39 6.40 -17.53
N LYS A 11 -10.29 7.04 -18.29
CA LYS A 11 -10.54 8.49 -18.21
C LYS A 11 -11.31 8.91 -16.96
N ARG A 12 -11.91 7.99 -16.21
CA ARG A 12 -12.64 8.26 -14.98
C ARG A 12 -11.74 8.87 -13.91
N THR A 13 -12.31 9.78 -13.13
CA THR A 13 -11.58 10.51 -12.09
C THR A 13 -11.10 9.57 -10.98
N GLU A 14 -11.89 8.55 -10.63
CA GLU A 14 -11.53 7.54 -9.62
C GLU A 14 -10.22 6.82 -9.99
N TYR A 15 -10.05 6.46 -11.27
CA TYR A 15 -8.83 5.82 -11.75
C TYR A 15 -7.64 6.77 -11.84
N LYS A 16 -7.87 8.05 -12.17
CA LYS A 16 -6.82 9.07 -12.10
C LYS A 16 -6.34 9.25 -10.66
N MET A 17 -7.26 9.28 -9.69
CA MET A 17 -6.94 9.35 -8.26
C MET A 17 -6.11 8.14 -7.81
N LEU A 18 -6.54 6.92 -8.15
CA LEU A 18 -5.80 5.70 -7.82
C LEU A 18 -4.38 5.71 -8.37
N LYS A 19 -4.21 6.11 -9.64
CA LYS A 19 -2.91 6.19 -10.31
C LYS A 19 -1.95 7.21 -9.71
N ASN A 20 -2.46 8.23 -9.03
CA ASN A 20 -1.60 9.16 -8.28
C ASN A 20 -0.99 8.52 -7.04
N TRP A 21 -1.54 7.39 -6.57
CA TRP A 21 -1.11 6.73 -5.34
C TRP A 21 -0.26 5.49 -5.60
N ILE A 22 -0.63 4.71 -6.62
CA ILE A 22 -0.04 3.40 -6.91
C ILE A 22 -0.04 3.20 -8.43
N SER A 23 0.99 2.53 -8.95
CA SER A 23 1.02 2.08 -10.35
C SER A 23 -0.12 1.10 -10.63
N ALA A 24 -0.86 1.32 -11.72
CA ALA A 24 -1.98 0.47 -12.10
C ALA A 24 -1.94 0.16 -13.60
N ASP A 25 -2.02 -1.12 -13.92
CA ASP A 25 -2.11 -1.65 -15.28
C ASP A 25 -3.50 -1.42 -15.87
N GLU A 26 -3.56 -1.05 -17.14
CA GLU A 26 -4.83 -0.92 -17.87
C GLU A 26 -5.11 -2.19 -18.66
N ARG A 27 -6.19 -2.90 -18.32
CA ARG A 27 -6.55 -4.17 -18.96
C ARG A 27 -8.00 -4.19 -19.41
N ASN A 28 -8.27 -4.90 -20.50
CA ASN A 28 -9.63 -5.34 -20.78
C ASN A 28 -10.02 -6.44 -19.77
N ILE A 29 -11.32 -6.63 -19.52
CA ILE A 29 -11.79 -7.59 -18.50
C ILE A 29 -11.36 -9.03 -18.82
N ASP A 30 -11.36 -9.39 -20.09
CA ASP A 30 -10.91 -10.68 -20.62
C ASP A 30 -9.39 -10.87 -20.61
N GLU A 31 -8.62 -9.80 -20.37
CA GLU A 31 -7.16 -9.80 -20.31
C GLU A 31 -6.63 -9.61 -18.87
N LEU A 32 -7.51 -9.66 -17.86
CA LEU A 32 -7.10 -9.54 -16.46
C LEU A 32 -6.15 -10.67 -16.09
N THR A 33 -4.99 -10.30 -15.58
CA THR A 33 -3.98 -11.22 -15.03
C THR A 33 -4.19 -11.43 -13.53
N SER A 34 -3.46 -12.36 -12.92
CA SER A 34 -3.57 -12.58 -11.47
C SER A 34 -3.20 -11.33 -10.67
N GLY A 35 -3.99 -11.02 -9.65
CA GLY A 35 -3.78 -9.86 -8.78
C GLY A 35 -5.08 -9.15 -8.41
N ILE A 36 -5.01 -7.82 -8.34
CA ILE A 36 -6.10 -6.99 -7.82
C ILE A 36 -6.72 -6.21 -8.99
N CYS A 37 -8.04 -6.22 -9.10
CA CYS A 37 -8.78 -5.38 -10.04
C CYS A 37 -9.64 -4.39 -9.25
N VAL A 38 -9.52 -3.10 -9.56
CA VAL A 38 -10.28 -2.05 -8.89
C VAL A 38 -11.36 -1.53 -9.83
N ILE A 39 -12.63 -1.58 -9.42
CA ILE A 39 -13.78 -1.19 -10.25
C ILE A 39 -14.75 -0.32 -9.44
N PRO A 40 -14.93 0.96 -9.79
CA PRO A 40 -16.08 1.73 -9.34
C PRO A 40 -17.40 1.03 -9.67
N ALA A 41 -18.31 0.89 -8.71
CA ALA A 41 -19.55 0.13 -8.85
C ALA A 41 -20.36 0.52 -10.10
N ILE A 42 -20.42 1.81 -10.43
CA ILE A 42 -21.07 2.32 -11.66
C ILE A 42 -20.52 1.73 -12.97
N ILE A 43 -19.28 1.23 -12.99
CA ILE A 43 -18.69 0.55 -14.15
C ILE A 43 -19.30 -0.84 -14.33
N ILE A 44 -19.60 -1.56 -13.26
CA ILE A 44 -20.21 -2.90 -13.31
C ILE A 44 -21.53 -2.84 -14.10
N LEU A 45 -22.31 -1.77 -13.92
CA LEU A 45 -23.55 -1.53 -14.67
C LEU A 45 -23.34 -1.28 -16.18
N LYS A 46 -22.12 -0.97 -16.61
CA LYS A 46 -21.76 -0.65 -18.00
C LYS A 46 -21.02 -1.79 -18.70
N LEU A 47 -20.72 -2.88 -17.98
CA LEU A 47 -20.14 -4.08 -18.56
C LEU A 47 -21.23 -4.85 -19.31
N SER A 48 -20.87 -5.38 -20.47
CA SER A 48 -21.69 -6.36 -21.17
C SER A 48 -21.81 -7.65 -20.36
N GLU A 49 -22.78 -8.49 -20.69
CA GLU A 49 -22.97 -9.79 -20.03
C GLU A 49 -21.71 -10.67 -20.13
N VAL A 50 -21.03 -10.65 -21.29
CA VAL A 50 -19.78 -11.39 -21.51
C VAL A 50 -18.65 -10.85 -20.63
N GLU A 51 -18.51 -9.53 -20.51
CA GLU A 51 -17.54 -8.92 -19.60
C GLU A 51 -17.85 -9.27 -18.14
N LEU A 52 -19.12 -9.23 -17.72
CA LEU A 52 -19.52 -9.63 -16.37
C LEU A 52 -19.19 -11.09 -16.08
N GLN A 53 -19.47 -12.00 -17.02
CA GLN A 53 -19.13 -13.42 -16.89
C GLN A 53 -17.61 -13.63 -16.76
N SER A 54 -16.81 -12.93 -17.58
CA SER A 54 -15.35 -12.98 -17.50
C SER A 54 -14.83 -12.44 -16.17
N LEU A 55 -15.35 -11.32 -15.69
CA LEU A 55 -15.01 -10.76 -14.38
C LEU A 55 -15.36 -11.73 -13.25
N ASN A 56 -16.56 -12.32 -13.32
CA ASN A 56 -17.07 -13.27 -12.35
C ASN A 56 -16.23 -14.55 -12.29
N LYS A 57 -15.78 -15.04 -13.44
CA LYS A 57 -14.83 -16.15 -13.49
C LYS A 57 -13.46 -15.76 -12.93
N TRP A 58 -12.98 -14.55 -13.23
CA TRP A 58 -11.66 -14.07 -12.82
C TRP A 58 -11.53 -13.87 -11.31
N TRP A 59 -12.47 -13.17 -10.65
CA TRP A 59 -12.32 -12.84 -9.23
C TRP A 59 -12.38 -14.07 -8.32
N ARG A 60 -13.02 -15.15 -8.76
CA ARG A 60 -13.08 -16.42 -8.04
C ARG A 60 -11.77 -17.18 -8.01
N GLN A 61 -10.85 -16.89 -8.93
CA GLN A 61 -9.56 -17.58 -8.98
C GLN A 61 -8.73 -17.22 -7.75
N TRP A 62 -8.10 -18.24 -7.17
CA TRP A 62 -7.23 -18.06 -6.03
C TRP A 62 -6.15 -17.01 -6.29
N GLY A 63 -5.87 -16.17 -5.29
CA GLY A 63 -4.90 -15.08 -5.41
C GLY A 63 -5.46 -13.79 -6.03
N ASN A 64 -6.70 -13.80 -6.54
CA ASN A 64 -7.32 -12.61 -7.11
C ASN A 64 -8.18 -11.87 -6.10
N GLN A 65 -8.23 -10.54 -6.24
CA GLN A 65 -9.09 -9.67 -5.46
C GLN A 65 -9.80 -8.66 -6.38
N LEU A 66 -11.12 -8.60 -6.31
CA LEU A 66 -11.92 -7.54 -6.91
C LEU A 66 -12.30 -6.52 -5.84
N ILE A 67 -11.78 -5.29 -5.94
CA ILE A 67 -12.17 -4.19 -5.05
C ILE A 67 -13.23 -3.35 -5.77
N VAL A 68 -14.42 -3.26 -5.18
CA VAL A 68 -15.53 -2.46 -5.70
C VAL A 68 -15.70 -1.20 -4.85
N SER A 69 -15.51 -0.05 -5.49
CA SER A 69 -15.61 1.25 -4.81
C SER A 69 -16.98 1.92 -5.06
N PRO A 70 -17.47 2.78 -4.15
CA PRO A 70 -18.74 3.46 -4.31
C PRO A 70 -18.67 4.51 -5.45
N PRO A 71 -19.81 5.11 -5.85
CA PRO A 71 -21.17 4.91 -5.31
C PRO A 71 -21.89 3.70 -5.90
N PHE A 72 -22.71 3.02 -5.08
CA PHE A 72 -23.49 1.85 -5.51
C PHE A 72 -24.87 2.23 -6.05
N HIS A 73 -25.49 3.30 -5.53
CA HIS A 73 -26.78 3.79 -6.01
C HIS A 73 -27.87 2.70 -6.07
N GLN A 74 -28.00 1.90 -5.01
CA GLN A 74 -28.95 0.78 -4.92
C GLN A 74 -28.73 -0.32 -6.00
N MET A 75 -27.53 -0.43 -6.56
CA MET A 75 -27.18 -1.53 -7.46
C MET A 75 -27.36 -2.88 -6.76
N ASP A 76 -27.99 -3.81 -7.46
CA ASP A 76 -28.00 -5.23 -7.09
C ASP A 76 -26.62 -5.85 -7.36
N VAL A 77 -25.69 -5.60 -6.43
CA VAL A 77 -24.31 -6.07 -6.50
C VAL A 77 -24.21 -7.60 -6.42
N VAL A 78 -25.13 -8.24 -5.68
CA VAL A 78 -25.17 -9.69 -5.50
C VAL A 78 -25.43 -10.36 -6.83
N SER A 79 -26.48 -9.95 -7.54
CA SER A 79 -26.79 -10.52 -8.87
C SER A 79 -25.71 -10.21 -9.90
N LYS A 80 -25.17 -8.97 -9.91
CA LYS A 80 -24.15 -8.57 -10.89
C LYS A 80 -22.82 -9.30 -10.73
N LEU A 81 -22.41 -9.55 -9.48
CA LEU A 81 -21.16 -10.25 -9.17
C LEU A 81 -21.36 -11.73 -8.84
N GLN A 82 -22.59 -12.24 -8.98
CA GLN A 82 -22.98 -13.61 -8.69
C GLN A 82 -22.51 -14.05 -7.29
N LEU A 83 -22.66 -13.18 -6.29
CA LEU A 83 -22.18 -13.46 -4.94
C LEU A 83 -23.12 -14.47 -4.28
N ASN A 84 -22.57 -15.51 -3.64
CA ASN A 84 -23.38 -16.49 -2.91
C ASN A 84 -23.57 -16.08 -1.45
N VAL A 85 -24.08 -14.86 -1.24
CA VAL A 85 -24.29 -14.28 0.09
C VAL A 85 -25.48 -13.34 0.09
N ASP A 86 -26.21 -13.30 1.19
CA ASP A 86 -27.22 -12.28 1.42
C ASP A 86 -26.53 -10.95 1.76
N LEU A 87 -26.60 -10.02 0.81
CA LEU A 87 -25.99 -8.71 0.91
C LEU A 87 -26.79 -7.67 0.13
N SER A 88 -26.91 -6.47 0.69
CA SER A 88 -27.40 -5.29 -0.02
C SER A 88 -26.64 -4.04 0.39
N VAL A 89 -26.63 -3.03 -0.49
CA VAL A 89 -26.10 -1.69 -0.19
C VAL A 89 -27.26 -0.73 -0.12
N GLN A 90 -27.37 0.00 0.99
CA GLN A 90 -28.46 0.95 1.22
C GLN A 90 -27.93 2.33 1.59
N GLY A 91 -28.70 3.37 1.27
CA GLY A 91 -28.42 4.71 1.72
C GLY A 91 -28.60 4.84 3.24
N ILE A 92 -27.73 5.62 3.86
CA ILE A 92 -27.81 5.98 5.29
C ILE A 92 -27.71 7.50 5.44
N GLU A 93 -28.08 8.02 6.61
CA GLU A 93 -27.73 9.38 6.97
C GLU A 93 -26.21 9.57 6.91
N ALA A 94 -25.77 10.77 6.51
CA ALA A 94 -24.34 11.04 6.34
C ALA A 94 -23.59 10.87 7.67
N GLN A 95 -22.70 9.88 7.70
CA GLN A 95 -21.83 9.56 8.83
C GLN A 95 -20.37 9.83 8.47
N SER A 96 -19.48 9.72 9.46
CA SER A 96 -18.04 9.90 9.27
C SER A 96 -17.27 8.63 9.61
N PHE A 97 -16.46 8.14 8.67
CA PHE A 97 -15.47 7.08 8.90
C PHE A 97 -14.07 7.67 8.72
N ASN A 98 -13.25 7.72 9.78
CA ASN A 98 -11.92 8.35 9.73
C ASN A 98 -11.94 9.76 9.10
N SER A 99 -12.93 10.56 9.49
CA SER A 99 -13.20 11.90 8.94
C SER A 99 -13.63 11.93 7.47
N LEU A 100 -13.91 10.79 6.82
CA LEU A 100 -14.46 10.72 5.47
C LEU A 100 -15.98 10.59 5.51
N PRO A 101 -16.72 11.31 4.64
CA PRO A 101 -18.17 11.22 4.60
C PRO A 101 -18.60 9.87 4.01
N VAL A 102 -19.53 9.19 4.68
CA VAL A 102 -20.13 7.95 4.21
C VAL A 102 -21.65 8.10 4.20
N ILE A 103 -22.27 7.75 3.07
CA ILE A 103 -23.72 7.89 2.83
C ILE A 103 -24.39 6.57 2.42
N GLU A 104 -23.62 5.48 2.36
CA GLU A 104 -24.10 4.14 2.05
C GLU A 104 -23.54 3.15 3.08
N SER A 105 -24.32 2.14 3.46
CA SER A 105 -23.86 1.02 4.28
C SER A 105 -24.19 -0.33 3.64
N ILE A 106 -23.49 -1.36 4.08
CA ILE A 106 -23.63 -2.74 3.63
C ILE A 106 -24.47 -3.50 4.66
N LYS A 107 -25.58 -4.09 4.25
CA LYS A 107 -26.36 -5.02 5.08
C LYS A 107 -26.01 -6.44 4.68
N THR A 108 -25.44 -7.19 5.61
CA THR A 108 -25.05 -8.58 5.41
C THR A 108 -24.83 -9.26 6.77
N ASN A 109 -24.81 -10.60 6.76
CA ASN A 109 -24.37 -11.41 7.89
C ASN A 109 -22.87 -11.76 7.81
N THR A 110 -22.18 -11.33 6.74
CA THR A 110 -20.73 -11.51 6.58
C THR A 110 -19.96 -10.71 7.62
N LYS A 111 -18.84 -11.25 8.10
CA LYS A 111 -17.92 -10.53 8.98
C LYS A 111 -17.51 -9.21 8.34
N SER A 112 -17.72 -8.13 9.08
CA SER A 112 -17.31 -6.79 8.67
C SER A 112 -15.79 -6.67 8.60
N LYS A 113 -15.32 -5.89 7.62
CA LYS A 113 -13.95 -5.39 7.58
C LYS A 113 -13.85 -4.06 8.32
N TRP A 114 -14.80 -3.16 8.04
CA TRP A 114 -14.93 -1.88 8.70
C TRP A 114 -16.37 -1.59 9.09
N GLU A 115 -16.52 -0.95 10.25
CA GLU A 115 -17.79 -0.50 10.80
C GLU A 115 -17.69 0.98 11.20
N LEU A 116 -18.81 1.67 11.09
CA LEU A 116 -19.03 2.97 11.70
C LEU A 116 -19.27 2.80 13.21
N ALA A 117 -19.17 3.91 13.97
CA ALA A 117 -19.38 3.90 15.41
C ALA A 117 -20.79 3.42 15.83
N ASN A 118 -21.77 3.52 14.94
CA ASN A 118 -23.14 3.04 15.15
C ASN A 118 -23.34 1.56 14.72
N GLY A 119 -22.28 0.85 14.34
CA GLY A 119 -22.33 -0.55 13.89
C GLY A 119 -22.70 -0.75 12.42
N GLU A 120 -22.91 0.33 11.65
CA GLU A 120 -23.16 0.22 10.21
C GLU A 120 -21.89 -0.25 9.48
N ILE A 121 -22.00 -1.34 8.71
CA ILE A 121 -20.86 -1.92 7.99
C ILE A 121 -20.57 -1.09 6.74
N VAL A 122 -19.30 -0.73 6.53
CA VAL A 122 -18.86 0.11 5.39
C VAL A 122 -17.75 -0.53 4.55
N ALA A 123 -17.25 -1.69 4.97
CA ALA A 123 -16.47 -2.56 4.10
C ALA A 123 -16.60 -4.03 4.52
N ILE A 124 -16.52 -4.93 3.55
CA ILE A 124 -16.45 -6.38 3.76
C ILE A 124 -15.48 -7.03 2.77
N ASP A 125 -14.97 -8.19 3.15
CA ASP A 125 -14.31 -9.13 2.26
C ASP A 125 -15.20 -10.37 2.12
N HIS A 126 -15.54 -10.74 0.88
CA HIS A 126 -16.34 -11.92 0.57
C HIS A 126 -15.50 -12.96 -0.20
N PHE A 127 -15.58 -14.21 0.26
CA PHE A 127 -14.99 -15.39 -0.38
C PHE A 127 -16.10 -16.41 -0.58
N GLU A 128 -16.10 -17.14 -1.71
CA GLU A 128 -17.07 -18.23 -1.90
C GLU A 128 -16.72 -19.44 -1.05
N HIS A 129 -15.43 -19.75 -0.93
CA HIS A 129 -14.93 -20.84 -0.12
C HIS A 129 -13.45 -20.61 0.24
N SER A 130 -12.93 -21.43 1.15
CA SER A 130 -11.50 -21.45 1.45
C SER A 130 -10.71 -21.71 0.17
N GLY A 131 -9.79 -20.80 -0.17
CA GLY A 131 -8.97 -20.90 -1.37
C GLY A 131 -9.60 -20.31 -2.65
N SER A 132 -10.76 -19.65 -2.59
CA SER A 132 -11.20 -18.78 -3.69
C SER A 132 -10.47 -17.43 -3.65
N GLY A 133 -10.54 -16.67 -4.74
CA GLY A 133 -10.28 -15.24 -4.69
C GLY A 133 -11.36 -14.49 -3.90
N CYS A 134 -11.24 -13.16 -3.84
CA CYS A 134 -12.06 -12.31 -2.97
C CYS A 134 -12.77 -11.19 -3.74
N VAL A 135 -13.98 -10.84 -3.30
CA VAL A 135 -14.59 -9.55 -3.58
C VAL A 135 -14.58 -8.69 -2.32
N THR A 136 -13.89 -7.56 -2.38
CA THR A 136 -13.91 -6.54 -1.34
C THR A 136 -14.88 -5.44 -1.76
N LEU A 137 -15.93 -5.23 -0.97
CA LEU A 137 -16.87 -4.14 -1.16
C LEU A 137 -16.58 -3.07 -0.12
N THR A 138 -16.54 -1.79 -0.52
CA THR A 138 -16.48 -0.68 0.43
C THR A 138 -17.46 0.41 0.01
N THR A 139 -18.14 1.03 0.97
CA THR A 139 -18.97 2.23 0.75
C THR A 139 -18.25 3.52 1.14
N VAL A 140 -17.00 3.44 1.61
CA VAL A 140 -16.16 4.60 1.89
C VAL A 140 -15.66 5.18 0.57
N PRO A 141 -15.86 6.49 0.28
CA PRO A 141 -15.57 7.08 -1.02
C PRO A 141 -14.08 7.41 -1.21
N LEU A 142 -13.21 6.42 -1.06
CA LEU A 142 -11.76 6.60 -1.07
C LEU A 142 -11.28 7.28 -2.36
N LEU A 143 -11.82 6.88 -3.52
CA LEU A 143 -11.41 7.40 -4.83
C LEU A 143 -12.13 8.68 -5.27
N ASP A 144 -12.81 9.38 -4.36
CA ASP A 144 -13.54 10.61 -4.66
C ASP A 144 -12.62 11.84 -4.70
N TYR A 145 -12.58 12.52 -5.84
CA TYR A 145 -11.78 13.73 -6.03
C TYR A 145 -12.23 14.90 -5.14
N ARG A 146 -13.44 14.88 -4.59
CA ARG A 146 -13.88 15.90 -3.63
C ARG A 146 -13.12 15.79 -2.30
N LEU A 147 -12.43 14.67 -2.07
CA LEU A 147 -11.63 14.39 -0.88
C LEU A 147 -10.13 14.58 -1.13
N LEU A 148 -9.75 15.38 -2.14
CA LEU A 148 -8.34 15.67 -2.45
C LEU A 148 -7.52 16.14 -1.24
N SER A 149 -8.10 16.94 -0.34
CA SER A 149 -7.42 17.40 0.89
C SER A 149 -7.19 16.31 1.93
N LYS A 150 -7.80 15.13 1.77
CA LYS A 150 -7.69 13.97 2.65
C LYS A 150 -7.05 12.77 1.94
N GLN A 151 -6.28 13.01 0.88
CA GLN A 151 -5.68 11.97 0.06
C GLN A 151 -4.80 11.00 0.85
N ASP A 152 -4.05 11.46 1.84
CA ASP A 152 -3.20 10.57 2.65
C ASP A 152 -4.03 9.54 3.42
N ILE A 153 -5.16 9.98 4.00
CA ILE A 153 -6.11 9.10 4.69
C ILE A 153 -6.75 8.14 3.67
N CYS A 154 -7.17 8.65 2.51
CA CYS A 154 -7.80 7.84 1.47
C CYS A 154 -6.84 6.77 0.94
N LYS A 155 -5.57 7.12 0.71
CA LYS A 155 -4.52 6.21 0.27
C LYS A 155 -4.24 5.14 1.32
N LYS A 156 -4.09 5.54 2.58
CA LYS A 156 -3.87 4.61 3.70
C LYS A 156 -5.00 3.58 3.77
N LEU A 157 -6.25 4.04 3.82
CA LEU A 157 -7.42 3.17 3.89
C LEU A 157 -7.54 2.30 2.63
N PHE A 158 -7.23 2.83 1.44
CA PHE A 158 -7.25 2.02 0.23
C PHE A 158 -6.27 0.84 0.30
N LEU A 159 -5.05 1.07 0.82
CA LEU A 159 -4.08 0.00 1.02
C LEU A 159 -4.56 -1.03 2.05
N GLU A 160 -5.26 -0.61 3.10
CA GLU A 160 -5.87 -1.51 4.09
C GLU A 160 -6.99 -2.40 3.52
N LEU A 161 -7.60 -2.03 2.37
CA LEU A 161 -8.57 -2.91 1.70
C LEU A 161 -7.91 -4.12 1.04
N ILE A 162 -6.64 -4.01 0.65
CA ILE A 162 -5.93 -5.04 -0.09
C ILE A 162 -5.69 -6.25 0.81
N ILE A 163 -6.03 -7.45 0.31
CA ILE A 163 -5.81 -8.70 1.02
C ILE A 163 -4.45 -9.26 0.61
N GLU A 164 -3.55 -9.40 1.58
CA GLU A 164 -2.28 -10.07 1.38
C GLU A 164 -2.50 -11.57 1.20
N ASN A 165 -2.39 -12.06 -0.03
CA ASN A 165 -2.44 -13.50 -0.30
C ASN A 165 -1.15 -14.16 0.17
N LYS A 166 -1.25 -14.91 1.27
CA LYS A 166 -0.18 -15.78 1.77
C LYS A 166 -0.01 -16.97 0.81
N ASN A 167 0.92 -16.85 -0.14
CA ASN A 167 1.67 -17.95 -0.80
C ASN A 167 2.59 -17.33 -1.86
N ASP A 168 3.76 -16.83 -1.47
CA ASP A 168 5.04 -17.53 -1.51
C ASP A 168 6.10 -16.54 -1.02
N GLU A 169 7.00 -17.05 -0.19
CA GLU A 169 7.97 -16.34 0.65
C GLU A 169 7.35 -15.48 1.76
N SER A 170 7.83 -15.71 2.98
CA SER A 170 7.64 -14.82 4.11
C SER A 170 8.18 -13.44 3.76
N THR A 171 7.36 -12.60 3.14
CA THR A 171 7.48 -11.15 3.26
C THR A 171 6.45 -10.76 4.29
N THR A 172 6.92 -10.71 5.53
CA THR A 172 6.38 -9.84 6.57
C THR A 172 6.02 -8.51 5.90
N VAL A 173 4.75 -8.17 5.77
CA VAL A 173 4.37 -6.78 5.54
C VAL A 173 4.66 -6.07 6.85
N GLN A 174 5.92 -5.66 6.97
CA GLN A 174 6.28 -4.59 7.86
C GLN A 174 5.52 -3.36 7.37
N GLU A 175 5.03 -2.58 8.33
CA GLU A 175 4.73 -1.17 8.11
C GLU A 175 5.79 -0.59 7.15
N PRO A 176 5.43 0.23 6.15
CA PRO A 176 6.43 0.80 5.25
C PRO A 176 7.52 1.41 6.12
N PHE A 177 8.71 0.79 6.08
CA PHE A 177 9.78 1.21 6.95
C PHE A 177 10.12 2.64 6.58
N ILE A 178 9.79 3.57 7.47
CA ILE A 178 10.18 4.96 7.37
C ILE A 178 11.49 5.04 8.15
N PRO A 179 12.64 5.23 7.47
CA PRO A 179 13.90 5.39 8.18
C PRO A 179 13.76 6.54 9.18
N SER A 180 13.94 6.22 10.45
CA SER A 180 14.08 7.25 11.50
C SER A 180 15.36 8.06 11.29
N PRO A 181 15.55 9.21 11.97
CA PRO A 181 16.76 10.02 11.81
C PRO A 181 18.07 9.24 11.99
N VAL A 182 18.10 8.28 12.92
CA VAL A 182 19.28 7.44 13.16
C VAL A 182 19.55 6.51 11.98
N HIS A 183 18.51 5.97 11.36
CA HIS A 183 18.65 5.16 10.14
C HIS A 183 19.22 6.00 8.98
N GLU A 184 18.76 7.24 8.85
CA GLU A 184 19.27 8.17 7.84
C GLU A 184 20.77 8.46 8.08
N TYR A 185 21.20 8.64 9.33
CA TYR A 185 22.62 8.82 9.66
C TYR A 185 23.48 7.60 9.28
N ILE A 186 23.00 6.39 9.54
CA ILE A 186 23.70 5.16 9.15
C ILE A 186 23.82 5.07 7.62
N LEU A 187 22.75 5.38 6.88
CA LEU A 187 22.77 5.42 5.41
C LEU A 187 23.75 6.47 4.86
N ILE A 188 23.85 7.63 5.49
CA ILE A 188 24.80 8.68 5.11
C ILE A 188 26.25 8.20 5.32
N LEU A 189 26.56 7.50 6.42
CA LEU A 189 27.89 6.91 6.68
C LEU A 189 28.23 5.81 5.65
N ALA A 190 27.24 4.98 5.32
CA ALA A 190 27.40 3.91 4.33
C ALA A 190 27.66 4.49 2.92
N SER A 191 26.87 5.47 2.48
CA SER A 191 27.05 6.20 1.21
C SER A 191 28.39 6.94 1.14
N ALA A 192 28.92 7.31 2.31
CA ALA A 192 30.23 7.92 2.45
C ALA A 192 31.38 6.90 2.37
N ASN A 193 31.09 5.59 2.31
CA ASN A 193 32.03 4.48 2.40
C ASN A 193 32.91 4.55 3.66
N VAL A 194 32.29 4.94 4.79
CA VAL A 194 32.96 5.02 6.09
C VAL A 194 32.27 4.21 7.19
N LEU A 195 31.10 3.63 6.92
CA LEU A 195 30.39 2.81 7.90
C LEU A 195 31.24 1.58 8.29
N GLU A 196 31.54 1.45 9.58
CA GLU A 196 32.17 0.27 10.17
C GLU A 196 31.18 -0.38 11.14
N PRO A 197 30.53 -1.51 10.77
CA PRO A 197 29.47 -2.12 11.59
C PRO A 197 29.88 -2.37 13.05
N THR A 198 31.13 -2.76 13.29
CA THR A 198 31.67 -3.02 14.64
C THR A 198 31.89 -1.76 15.48
N LYS A 199 31.88 -0.56 14.89
CA LYS A 199 32.08 0.73 15.57
C LYS A 199 30.91 1.71 15.42
N ILE A 200 29.77 1.24 14.90
CA ILE A 200 28.64 2.09 14.50
C ILE A 200 28.14 3.05 15.59
N SER A 201 28.06 2.62 16.86
CA SER A 201 27.68 3.49 17.98
C SER A 201 28.67 4.64 18.19
N GLY A 202 29.98 4.38 18.11
CA GLY A 202 31.01 5.41 18.17
C GLY A 202 30.96 6.36 16.98
N GLN A 203 30.65 5.84 15.78
CA GLN A 203 30.50 6.67 14.58
C GLN A 203 29.29 7.60 14.66
N LEU A 204 28.15 7.11 15.13
CA LEU A 204 26.94 7.91 15.35
C LEU A 204 27.17 9.03 16.37
N SER A 205 27.86 8.73 17.48
CA SER A 205 28.23 9.74 18.47
C SER A 205 29.21 10.77 17.90
N ASN A 206 30.21 10.34 17.12
CA ASN A 206 31.24 11.22 16.57
C ASN A 206 30.69 12.18 15.50
N PHE A 207 29.95 11.66 14.51
CA PHE A 207 29.49 12.42 13.35
C PHE A 207 28.16 13.16 13.59
N PHE A 208 27.26 12.59 14.39
CA PHE A 208 25.89 13.11 14.53
C PHE A 208 25.50 13.44 15.98
N LYS A 209 26.42 13.28 16.94
CA LYS A 209 26.19 13.49 18.38
C LYS A 209 25.08 12.61 18.96
N GLU A 210 24.83 11.48 18.30
CA GLU A 210 23.78 10.55 18.69
C GLU A 210 24.35 9.46 19.61
N ASN A 211 23.91 9.45 20.87
CA ASN A 211 24.42 8.53 21.90
C ASN A 211 23.48 7.33 22.07
N LEU A 212 23.87 6.20 21.50
CA LEU A 212 23.11 4.96 21.50
C LEU A 212 23.99 3.80 21.96
N SER A 213 23.40 2.80 22.62
CA SER A 213 24.12 1.57 22.94
C SER A 213 24.53 0.83 21.67
N HIS A 214 25.65 0.09 21.73
CA HIS A 214 26.15 -0.66 20.58
C HIS A 214 25.10 -1.65 20.03
N ASN A 215 24.41 -2.38 20.92
CA ASN A 215 23.36 -3.32 20.54
C ASN A 215 22.19 -2.63 19.83
N LYS A 216 21.79 -1.43 20.29
CA LYS A 216 20.70 -0.70 19.63
C LYS A 216 21.11 -0.19 18.26
N ALA A 217 22.35 0.26 18.11
CA ALA A 217 22.86 0.69 16.81
C ALA A 217 22.97 -0.48 15.80
N LEU A 218 23.35 -1.68 16.27
CA LEU A 218 23.32 -2.89 15.44
C LEU A 218 21.91 -3.31 15.04
N GLU A 219 20.92 -3.19 15.93
CA GLU A 219 19.52 -3.46 15.62
C GLU A 219 19.02 -2.54 14.48
N LEU A 220 19.34 -1.25 14.53
CA LEU A 220 18.96 -0.27 13.49
C LEU A 220 19.71 -0.50 12.17
N LEU A 221 20.98 -0.94 12.24
CA LEU A 221 21.73 -1.37 11.07
C LEU A 221 21.07 -2.58 10.40
N GLN A 222 20.69 -3.58 11.21
CA GLN A 222 20.01 -4.78 10.71
C GLN A 222 18.68 -4.43 10.06
N GLN A 223 17.91 -3.50 10.63
CA GLN A 223 16.67 -3.01 10.02
C GLN A 223 16.92 -2.45 8.60
N LEU A 224 18.01 -1.69 8.39
CA LEU A 224 18.35 -1.19 7.04
C LEU A 224 18.73 -2.28 6.04
N ILE A 225 19.40 -3.33 6.51
CA ILE A 225 19.75 -4.51 5.71
C ILE A 225 18.48 -5.30 5.35
N ASP A 226 17.62 -5.54 6.33
CA ASP A 226 16.34 -6.24 6.14
C ASP A 226 15.44 -5.50 5.13
N GLN A 227 15.53 -4.16 5.09
CA GLN A 227 14.83 -3.31 4.13
C GLN A 227 15.55 -3.13 2.78
N LYS A 228 16.66 -3.84 2.56
CA LYS A 228 17.46 -3.79 1.32
C LYS A 228 17.98 -2.39 0.98
N LEU A 229 18.13 -1.51 1.98
CA LEU A 229 18.78 -0.20 1.82
C LEU A 229 20.30 -0.30 1.99
N LEU A 230 20.76 -1.33 2.70
CA LEU A 230 22.16 -1.72 2.84
C LEU A 230 22.35 -3.20 2.50
N GLU A 231 23.55 -3.56 2.10
CA GLU A 231 24.03 -4.94 2.04
C GLU A 231 24.51 -5.41 3.42
N ASP A 232 24.64 -6.73 3.62
CA ASP A 232 25.24 -7.32 4.83
C ASP A 232 26.67 -6.80 5.09
N SER A 233 27.36 -6.37 4.03
CA SER A 233 28.69 -5.75 4.09
C SER A 233 28.71 -4.35 4.72
N GLY A 234 27.53 -3.71 4.87
CA GLY A 234 27.37 -2.31 5.22
C GLY A 234 27.51 -1.35 4.02
N ALA A 235 27.70 -1.86 2.80
CA ALA A 235 27.64 -1.05 1.59
C ALA A 235 26.19 -0.63 1.27
N THR A 236 26.03 0.50 0.60
CA THR A 236 24.72 0.95 0.12
C THR A 236 24.28 0.18 -1.12
N THR A 237 23.00 -0.17 -1.18
CA THR A 237 22.36 -0.75 -2.36
C THR A 237 21.89 0.34 -3.33
N ASP A 238 21.47 -0.04 -4.54
CA ASP A 238 20.83 0.88 -5.50
C ASP A 238 19.60 1.59 -4.90
N GLU A 239 18.85 0.91 -4.01
CA GLU A 239 17.69 1.50 -3.34
C GLU A 239 18.10 2.50 -2.25
N GLY A 240 19.13 2.17 -1.47
CA GLY A 240 19.76 3.09 -0.51
C GLY A 240 20.26 4.37 -1.20
N GLU A 241 20.87 4.22 -2.38
CA GLU A 241 21.40 5.35 -3.15
C GLU A 241 20.30 6.22 -3.75
N ARG A 242 19.21 5.59 -4.20
CA ARG A 242 18.01 6.32 -4.62
C ARG A 242 17.41 7.10 -3.45
N TYR A 243 17.36 6.51 -2.26
CA TYR A 243 16.86 7.17 -1.05
C TYR A 243 17.69 8.41 -0.68
N ILE A 244 19.02 8.28 -0.67
CA ILE A 244 19.97 9.38 -0.40
C ILE A 244 19.79 10.53 -1.39
N ASN A 245 19.54 10.20 -2.66
CA ASN A 245 19.30 11.17 -3.72
C ASN A 245 17.96 11.90 -3.51
N LEU A 246 16.90 11.16 -3.21
CA LEU A 246 15.55 11.69 -3.01
C LEU A 246 15.49 12.66 -1.83
N LYS A 247 16.20 12.35 -0.73
CA LYS A 247 16.25 13.17 0.49
C LYS A 247 17.22 14.36 0.41
N GLY A 248 18.00 14.46 -0.66
CA GLY A 248 18.99 15.53 -0.81
C GLY A 248 20.23 15.35 0.07
N TYR A 249 20.52 14.14 0.55
CA TYR A 249 21.62 13.90 1.49
C TYR A 249 23.03 13.88 0.86
N LYS A 250 23.14 14.01 -0.47
CA LYS A 250 24.44 14.07 -1.18
C LYS A 250 25.41 15.11 -0.61
N ALA A 251 24.91 16.24 -0.11
CA ALA A 251 25.76 17.28 0.47
C ALA A 251 26.45 16.80 1.76
N PHE A 252 25.71 16.12 2.64
CA PHE A 252 26.23 15.55 3.89
C PHE A 252 27.20 14.41 3.62
N VAL A 253 26.88 13.52 2.66
CA VAL A 253 27.78 12.44 2.21
C VAL A 253 29.13 13.02 1.74
N ARG A 254 29.09 14.10 0.96
CA ARG A 254 30.30 14.78 0.48
C ARG A 254 31.11 15.39 1.62
N GLU A 255 30.44 15.97 2.61
CA GLU A 255 31.11 16.56 3.77
C GLU A 255 31.81 15.49 4.60
N ILE A 256 31.16 14.36 4.88
CA ILE A 256 31.80 13.23 5.59
C ILE A 256 32.97 12.67 4.80
N LYS A 257 32.86 12.54 3.47
CA LYS A 257 33.99 12.12 2.61
C LYS A 257 35.18 13.09 2.70
N ARG A 258 34.94 14.40 2.89
CA ARG A 258 36.00 15.42 3.05
C ARG A 258 36.72 15.35 4.41
N TRP A 259 36.06 14.80 5.42
CA TRP A 259 36.65 14.61 6.75
C TRP A 259 37.59 13.39 6.82
N ARG A 260 37.57 12.53 5.79
CA ARG A 260 38.50 11.41 5.60
C ARG A 260 39.81 11.92 5.00
N ARG A 261 40.95 11.74 5.68
CA ARG A 261 42.27 11.86 5.04
C ARG A 261 42.57 10.57 4.26
N ASP A 262 43.37 10.69 3.19
CA ASP A 262 43.72 9.56 2.31
C ASP A 262 44.49 8.43 3.01
N ASP A 263 45.03 8.67 4.21
CA ASP A 263 45.74 7.70 5.06
C ASP A 263 44.83 6.95 6.05
N GLY A 264 43.52 7.21 6.02
CA GLY A 264 42.56 6.62 6.97
C GLY A 264 42.54 7.29 8.34
N ALA A 265 43.30 8.38 8.55
CA ALA A 265 43.20 9.20 9.76
C ALA A 265 42.10 10.27 9.65
N TRP A 266 41.47 10.60 10.77
CA TRP A 266 40.39 11.58 10.84
C TRP A 266 40.97 13.00 11.02
N ARG A 267 40.38 14.01 10.34
CA ARG A 267 40.80 15.41 10.46
C ARG A 267 40.34 16.07 11.75
#